data_AF-A0A7X8YQB2-F1
#
_entry.id   AF-A0A7X8YQB2-F1
#
_cell.length_a   1.000
_cell.length_b   1.000
_cell.length_c   1.000
_cell.angle_alpha   90.00
_cell.angle_beta   90.00
_cell.angle_gamma   90.00
#
_symmetry.space_group_name_H-M   'P 1'
#
loop_
_entity.id
_entity.type
_entity.pdbx_description
1 polymer ?
#
loop_
_entity_poly.entity_id
_entity_poly.type
_entity_poly.pdbx_seq_one_letter_code
_entity_poly.pdbx_strand_id
1 'polypeptide(L)'
;AKTKTMQKEYLRSIGPEQNEGLFGYGLGWDSVDAYPYSQYNIQALIKGGDTGLYHGSMIVLPEYNMAFAAVLSGGSSFCGQVMGQTLLLKTLLAENDITKIIPPGDLQAPVLSSMPLEQTSYAGIYANNAMVMNVSVGTEGKITISALSHKDIPDEIYLYISEGVFVNEDGSKKLTFVNESNGKTYIQIKQFFNLPNMGQTVMTSYEYEKIEPNIIDDVSQKAWDERNGTKYYIVNEIPQSQAYHKLESSHFEITTNKELPGYAVQYKIVDSDTAWQDVQIPVMAGRDLGTLEISNIDGKEYLSNAGSIFISEKDMVDMYAGDNAICTIQENGYARWYTISQNDAGKTMTVNLPKNASFAVYDEESCVYYSTVNGNQAVKLPENGKVVYIGEAPGDCFTITTK
;
A
#
# COMPACT_ATOMS: atom_id res chain seq x y z
N ALA A 1 8.96 28.31 -6.71
CA ALA A 1 7.55 27.88 -6.78
C ALA A 1 6.63 29.11 -6.84
N LYS A 2 5.40 29.01 -7.34
CA LYS A 2 4.44 30.13 -7.27
C LYS A 2 3.94 30.25 -5.82
N THR A 3 3.85 31.45 -5.25
CA THR A 3 3.46 31.66 -3.84
C THR A 3 2.16 30.97 -3.43
N LYS A 4 1.21 30.84 -4.36
CA LYS A 4 -0.06 30.14 -4.12
C LYS A 4 0.10 28.65 -3.81
N THR A 5 1.11 27.97 -4.35
CA THR A 5 1.29 26.53 -4.12
C THR A 5 1.89 26.21 -2.75
N MET A 6 2.48 27.21 -2.10
CA MET A 6 3.19 27.08 -0.81
C MET A 6 2.27 27.34 0.39
N GLN A 7 0.97 27.55 0.15
CA GLN A 7 0.01 27.77 1.23
C GLN A 7 -0.30 26.46 1.96
N LYS A 8 -0.62 26.57 3.24
CA LYS A 8 -1.02 25.46 4.13
C LYS A 8 -2.43 24.99 3.77
N GLU A 9 -2.58 24.32 2.63
CA GLU A 9 -3.87 23.86 2.12
C GLU A 9 -4.52 22.83 3.06
N TYR A 10 -3.71 22.07 3.80
CA TYR A 10 -4.20 21.15 4.83
C TYR A 10 -5.09 21.81 5.90
N LEU A 11 -4.96 23.12 6.15
CA LEU A 11 -5.81 23.86 7.10
C LEU A 11 -7.25 24.11 6.59
N ARG A 12 -7.54 23.77 5.33
CA ARG A 12 -8.86 23.97 4.71
C ARG A 12 -9.76 22.74 4.78
N SER A 13 -9.27 21.63 5.33
CA SER A 13 -9.96 20.34 5.43
C SER A 13 -9.96 19.86 6.89
N ILE A 14 -10.70 18.79 7.18
CA ILE A 14 -10.47 17.97 8.38
C ILE A 14 -9.08 17.32 8.29
N GLY A 15 -8.41 17.19 9.44
CA GLY A 15 -7.08 16.62 9.52
C GLY A 15 -6.39 16.98 10.83
N PRO A 16 -5.35 16.22 11.21
CA PRO A 16 -4.59 16.52 12.42
C PRO A 16 -3.92 17.90 12.30
N GLU A 17 -3.70 18.56 13.44
CA GLU A 17 -2.88 19.77 13.48
C GLU A 17 -1.44 19.43 13.05
N GLN A 18 -1.06 19.89 11.86
CA GLN A 18 0.28 19.69 11.31
C GLN A 18 1.19 20.85 11.71
N ASN A 19 2.23 20.55 12.49
CA ASN A 19 3.28 21.54 12.81
C ASN A 19 4.67 21.11 12.28
N GLU A 20 4.87 19.84 11.98
CA GLU A 20 6.18 19.27 11.60
C GLU A 20 6.07 18.04 10.67
N GLY A 21 4.90 17.76 10.09
CA GLY A 21 4.64 16.48 9.44
C GLY A 21 5.11 16.34 7.98
N LEU A 22 5.37 15.08 7.58
CA LEU A 22 5.54 14.66 6.18
C LEU A 22 4.34 15.04 5.28
N PHE A 23 3.15 15.21 5.87
CA PHE A 23 1.89 15.37 5.15
C PHE A 23 1.15 16.67 5.50
N GLY A 24 1.87 17.79 5.50
CA GLY A 24 1.32 19.13 5.59
C GLY A 24 1.05 19.73 4.20
N TYR A 25 0.05 19.20 3.48
CA TYR A 25 -0.14 19.47 2.05
C TYR A 25 -0.24 20.95 1.64
N GLY A 26 0.43 21.28 0.53
CA GLY A 26 0.15 22.45 -0.30
C GLY A 26 -0.49 22.04 -1.63
N LEU A 27 -0.55 22.95 -2.61
CA LEU A 27 -1.02 22.58 -3.94
C LEU A 27 0.09 21.89 -4.74
N GLY A 28 0.05 20.56 -4.79
CA GLY A 28 1.05 19.73 -5.47
C GLY A 28 2.32 19.46 -4.66
N TRP A 29 2.32 19.76 -3.37
CA TRP A 29 3.42 19.50 -2.42
C TRP A 29 2.91 18.62 -1.30
N ASP A 30 3.65 17.56 -0.95
CA ASP A 30 3.32 16.68 0.18
C ASP A 30 3.42 17.40 1.51
N SER A 31 4.38 18.31 1.63
CA SER A 31 4.51 19.19 2.80
C SER A 31 5.00 20.58 2.41
N VAL A 32 4.45 21.61 3.07
CA VAL A 32 4.91 23.01 3.01
C VAL A 32 5.49 23.51 4.33
N ASP A 33 5.50 22.67 5.38
CA ASP A 33 6.04 22.97 6.72
C ASP A 33 6.81 21.76 7.27
N ALA A 34 7.64 21.15 6.42
CA ALA A 34 8.24 19.87 6.74
C ALA A 34 9.32 19.94 7.84
N TYR A 35 9.33 18.94 8.71
CA TYR A 35 10.50 18.62 9.52
C TYR A 35 11.72 18.31 8.63
N PRO A 36 12.95 18.69 9.03
CA PRO A 36 13.30 19.45 10.25
C PRO A 36 13.28 20.97 10.05
N TYR A 37 13.00 21.47 8.83
CA TYR A 37 13.13 22.88 8.48
C TYR A 37 12.21 23.81 9.28
N SER A 38 11.03 23.32 9.66
CA SER A 38 10.10 24.04 10.55
C SER A 38 10.74 24.43 11.89
N GLN A 39 11.70 23.65 12.41
CA GLN A 39 12.43 23.95 13.65
C GLN A 39 13.39 25.14 13.53
N TYR A 40 13.69 25.55 12.29
CA TYR A 40 14.51 26.72 11.97
C TYR A 40 13.65 27.89 11.48
N ASN A 41 12.32 27.77 11.50
CA ASN A 41 11.37 28.68 10.85
C ASN A 41 11.60 28.81 9.34
N ILE A 42 12.11 27.76 8.69
CA ILE A 42 12.34 27.71 7.24
C ILE A 42 11.16 27.01 6.58
N GLN A 43 10.54 27.67 5.59
CA GLN A 43 9.51 27.04 4.78
C GLN A 43 10.14 26.10 3.75
N ALA A 44 9.91 24.79 3.91
CA ALA A 44 10.35 23.77 2.97
C ALA A 44 9.18 23.17 2.20
N LEU A 45 9.37 23.01 0.88
CA LEU A 45 8.40 22.36 0.00
C LEU A 45 8.92 20.99 -0.37
N ILE A 46 8.16 19.94 -0.05
CA ILE A 46 8.57 18.55 -0.26
C ILE A 46 7.59 17.84 -1.19
N LYS A 47 8.12 17.05 -2.12
CA LYS A 47 7.36 16.08 -2.90
C LYS A 47 8.14 14.77 -3.03
N GLY A 48 7.53 13.68 -2.61
CA GLY A 48 7.94 12.32 -2.90
C GLY A 48 7.12 11.70 -4.03
N GLY A 49 7.62 10.61 -4.61
CA GLY A 49 6.88 9.79 -5.55
C GLY A 49 7.50 8.42 -5.67
N ASP A 50 6.66 7.38 -5.72
CA ASP A 50 7.10 5.99 -5.75
C ASP A 50 6.34 5.24 -6.86
N THR A 51 7.08 4.44 -7.62
CA THR A 51 6.56 3.27 -8.33
C THR A 51 7.01 2.02 -7.59
N GLY A 52 6.69 0.82 -8.11
CA GLY A 52 7.13 -0.43 -7.48
C GLY A 52 8.65 -0.64 -7.51
N LEU A 53 9.37 0.07 -8.40
CA LEU A 53 10.82 -0.14 -8.66
C LEU A 53 11.65 1.16 -8.70
N TYR A 54 11.03 2.32 -8.79
CA TYR A 54 11.71 3.62 -8.86
C TYR A 54 11.06 4.63 -7.95
N HIS A 55 11.90 5.46 -7.34
CA HIS A 55 11.50 6.41 -6.31
C HIS A 55 12.12 7.78 -6.59
N GLY A 56 11.37 8.84 -6.34
CA GLY A 56 11.78 10.22 -6.53
C GLY A 56 11.52 11.03 -5.28
N SER A 57 12.44 11.94 -4.95
CA SER A 57 12.26 12.88 -3.84
C SER A 57 12.78 14.25 -4.23
N MET A 58 12.02 15.29 -3.89
CA MET A 58 12.38 16.68 -4.13
C MET A 58 12.09 17.51 -2.89
N ILE A 59 13.07 18.35 -2.52
CA ILE A 59 12.96 19.35 -1.46
C ILE A 59 13.37 20.69 -2.06
N VAL A 60 12.56 21.73 -1.82
CA VAL A 60 12.87 23.10 -2.22
C VAL A 60 12.83 24.00 -0.99
N LEU A 61 13.86 24.83 -0.82
CA LEU A 61 13.94 25.90 0.17
C LEU A 61 13.91 27.25 -0.57
N PRO A 62 12.71 27.83 -0.83
CA PRO A 62 12.58 28.97 -1.71
C PRO A 62 13.36 30.21 -1.25
N GLU A 63 13.37 30.48 0.06
CA GLU A 63 14.04 31.64 0.65
C GLU A 63 15.56 31.64 0.43
N TYR A 64 16.14 30.44 0.33
CA TYR A 64 17.58 30.24 0.18
C TYR A 64 18.01 29.90 -1.25
N ASN A 65 17.05 29.87 -2.19
CA ASN A 65 17.28 29.43 -3.58
C ASN A 65 18.00 28.06 -3.66
N MET A 66 17.65 27.14 -2.76
CA MET A 66 18.22 25.79 -2.71
C MET A 66 17.17 24.74 -3.11
N ALA A 67 17.63 23.69 -3.79
CA ALA A 67 16.82 22.51 -4.06
C ALA A 67 17.67 21.24 -3.95
N PHE A 68 17.04 20.18 -3.49
CA PHE A 68 17.56 18.81 -3.55
C PHE A 68 16.59 17.98 -4.39
N ALA A 69 17.13 17.15 -5.27
CA ALA A 69 16.36 16.17 -6.02
C ALA A 69 17.15 14.87 -6.13
N ALA A 70 16.49 13.75 -5.91
CA ALA A 70 17.06 12.42 -6.06
C ALA A 70 16.09 11.49 -6.79
N VAL A 71 16.66 10.59 -7.60
CA VAL A 71 15.99 9.44 -8.18
C VAL A 71 16.72 8.19 -7.71
N LEU A 72 15.97 7.22 -7.19
CA LEU A 72 16.48 6.01 -6.56
C LEU A 72 15.84 4.79 -7.23
N SER A 73 16.61 3.71 -7.41
CA SER A 73 16.13 2.42 -7.91
C SER A 73 15.97 1.38 -6.79
N GLY A 74 15.83 1.85 -5.56
CA GLY A 74 15.61 1.05 -4.35
C GLY A 74 15.29 1.97 -3.16
N GLY A 75 14.81 1.38 -2.08
CA GLY A 75 14.30 2.14 -0.93
C GLY A 75 12.94 2.77 -1.24
N SER A 76 12.79 4.07 -0.98
CA SER A 76 11.57 4.83 -1.22
C SER A 76 11.86 6.33 -1.33
N SER A 77 10.88 7.11 -1.79
CA SER A 77 10.94 8.57 -1.84
C SER A 77 11.23 9.18 -0.46
N PHE A 78 10.75 8.50 0.58
CA PHE A 78 11.02 8.80 1.98
C PHE A 78 12.50 8.72 2.34
N CYS A 79 13.24 7.68 1.90
CA CYS A 79 14.70 7.62 2.08
C CYS A 79 15.41 8.79 1.38
N GLY A 80 14.97 9.11 0.15
CA GLY A 80 15.49 10.27 -0.58
C GLY A 80 15.26 11.59 0.15
N GLN A 81 14.12 11.72 0.82
CA GLN A 81 13.81 12.91 1.61
C GLN A 81 14.74 13.07 2.81
N VAL A 82 14.94 12.02 3.61
CA VAL A 82 15.84 12.07 4.79
C VAL A 82 17.29 12.35 4.37
N MET A 83 17.72 11.80 3.23
CA MET A 83 19.02 12.14 2.64
C MET A 83 19.12 13.64 2.31
N GLY A 84 18.10 14.20 1.64
CA GLY A 84 18.04 15.61 1.28
C GLY A 84 18.00 16.54 2.49
N GLN A 85 17.30 16.16 3.57
CA GLN A 85 17.25 16.88 4.84
C GLN A 85 18.65 17.08 5.41
N THR A 86 19.41 15.99 5.55
CA THR A 86 20.76 16.03 6.10
C THR A 86 21.72 16.87 5.24
N LEU A 87 21.63 16.76 3.91
CA LEU A 87 22.50 17.53 3.01
C LEU A 87 22.19 19.03 3.06
N LEU A 88 20.91 19.40 2.91
CA LEU A 88 20.49 20.81 2.89
C LEU A 88 20.75 21.51 4.22
N LEU A 89 20.55 20.84 5.38
CA LEU A 89 20.90 21.42 6.67
C LEU A 89 22.41 21.67 6.81
N LYS A 90 23.26 20.77 6.31
CA LYS A 90 24.72 20.98 6.30
C LYS A 90 25.11 22.15 5.38
N THR A 91 24.44 22.29 4.24
CA THR A 91 24.65 23.43 3.32
C THR A 91 24.25 24.74 3.98
N LEU A 92 23.05 24.83 4.56
CA LEU A 92 22.61 26.02 5.31
C LEU A 92 23.59 26.39 6.43
N LEU A 93 24.13 25.40 7.13
CA LEU A 93 25.14 25.65 8.17
C LEU A 93 26.44 26.20 7.58
N ALA A 94 26.92 25.64 6.47
CA ALA A 94 28.15 26.08 5.81
C ALA A 94 28.05 27.52 5.25
N GLU A 95 26.86 27.90 4.78
CA GLU A 95 26.56 29.25 4.28
C GLU A 95 26.25 30.26 5.42
N ASN A 96 26.23 29.80 6.68
CA ASN A 96 25.84 30.59 7.87
C ASN A 96 24.37 31.04 7.89
N ASP A 97 23.50 30.40 7.11
CA ASP A 97 22.05 30.62 7.12
C ASP A 97 21.38 30.05 8.38
N ILE A 98 22.00 29.04 9.00
CA ILE A 98 21.68 28.54 10.34
C ILE A 98 22.95 28.47 11.19
N THR A 99 22.81 28.56 12.51
CA THR A 99 23.96 28.61 13.44
C THR A 99 24.42 27.24 13.93
N LYS A 100 23.55 26.23 13.87
CA LYS A 100 23.82 24.84 14.29
C LYS A 100 22.80 23.90 13.67
N ILE A 101 23.12 22.61 13.63
CA ILE A 101 22.15 21.56 13.33
C ILE A 101 21.57 21.05 14.66
N ILE A 102 20.25 21.15 14.80
CA ILE A 102 19.46 20.55 15.89
C ILE A 102 19.54 19.03 15.73
N PRO A 103 20.02 18.29 16.75
CA PRO A 103 20.08 16.83 16.68
C PRO A 103 18.67 16.22 16.65
N PRO A 104 18.50 15.00 16.11
CA PRO A 104 17.27 14.23 16.24
C PRO A 104 16.78 14.16 17.68
N GLY A 105 15.46 14.07 17.86
CA GLY A 105 14.86 13.88 19.18
C GLY A 105 15.27 12.53 19.76
N ASP A 106 15.63 12.54 21.05
CA ASP A 106 15.91 11.33 21.81
C ASP A 106 14.59 10.65 22.20
N LEU A 107 14.39 9.43 21.73
CA LEU A 107 13.19 8.64 22.02
C LEU A 107 13.46 7.79 23.25
N GLN A 108 12.61 7.93 24.26
CA GLN A 108 12.76 7.27 25.54
C GLN A 108 11.49 6.52 25.90
N ALA A 109 11.65 5.50 26.73
CA ALA A 109 10.52 4.77 27.28
C ALA A 109 9.55 5.72 28.00
N PRO A 110 8.24 5.55 27.82
CA PRO A 110 7.25 6.46 28.38
C PRO A 110 7.20 6.38 29.91
N VAL A 111 6.97 7.52 30.55
CA VAL A 111 6.61 7.57 31.98
C VAL A 111 5.11 7.40 32.09
N LEU A 112 4.70 6.29 32.70
CA LEU A 112 3.29 5.88 32.76
C LEU A 112 2.51 6.65 33.83
N SER A 113 1.23 6.89 33.57
CA SER A 113 0.27 7.41 34.56
C SER A 113 -1.02 6.58 34.58
N SER A 114 -1.89 6.85 35.57
CA SER A 114 -3.23 6.28 35.61
C SER A 114 -4.12 6.87 34.53
N MET A 115 -4.76 6.02 33.73
CA MET A 115 -5.69 6.41 32.67
C MET A 115 -7.09 6.74 33.23
N PRO A 116 -7.75 7.84 32.80
CA PRO A 116 -9.17 8.08 33.06
C PRO A 116 -10.06 6.99 32.44
N LEU A 117 -11.10 6.55 33.17
CA LEU A 117 -11.97 5.45 32.74
C LEU A 117 -12.74 5.77 31.46
N GLU A 118 -13.03 7.04 31.18
CA GLU A 118 -13.75 7.49 29.98
C GLU A 118 -13.03 7.09 28.69
N GLN A 119 -11.70 6.93 28.73
CA GLN A 119 -10.90 6.50 27.58
C GLN A 119 -11.28 5.09 27.09
N THR A 120 -11.83 4.23 27.97
CA THR A 120 -12.26 2.88 27.58
C THR A 120 -13.38 2.88 26.54
N SER A 121 -14.14 3.98 26.42
CA SER A 121 -15.18 4.15 25.40
C SER A 121 -14.63 4.19 23.95
N TYR A 122 -13.33 4.41 23.78
CA TYR A 122 -12.69 4.38 22.47
C TYR A 122 -12.41 2.97 21.95
N ALA A 123 -12.61 1.93 22.76
CA ALA A 123 -12.55 0.55 22.26
C ALA A 123 -13.56 0.32 21.12
N GLY A 124 -13.23 -0.56 20.17
CA GLY A 124 -14.09 -0.90 19.04
C GLY A 124 -13.32 -1.32 17.80
N ILE A 125 -14.03 -1.37 16.68
CA ILE A 125 -13.48 -1.70 15.36
C ILE A 125 -13.06 -0.40 14.67
N TYR A 126 -11.90 -0.43 14.06
CA TYR A 126 -11.33 0.70 13.33
C TYR A 126 -10.86 0.23 11.96
N ALA A 127 -10.95 1.07 10.94
CA ALA A 127 -10.49 0.72 9.61
C ALA A 127 -9.78 1.88 8.90
N ASN A 128 -9.01 1.51 7.88
CA ASN A 128 -8.43 2.41 6.91
C ASN A 128 -8.51 1.78 5.52
N ASN A 129 -7.82 2.37 4.54
CA ASN A 129 -7.81 1.89 3.16
C ASN A 129 -7.17 0.49 2.97
N ALA A 130 -6.40 -0.01 3.93
CA ALA A 130 -5.68 -1.27 3.82
C ALA A 130 -6.20 -2.34 4.80
N MET A 131 -6.74 -1.96 5.95
CA MET A 131 -6.95 -2.87 7.06
C MET A 131 -8.18 -2.53 7.89
N VAL A 132 -8.75 -3.57 8.50
CA VAL A 132 -9.67 -3.50 9.63
C VAL A 132 -9.00 -4.07 10.87
N MET A 133 -9.06 -3.33 11.97
CA MET A 133 -8.38 -3.57 13.24
C MET A 133 -9.39 -3.61 14.39
N ASN A 134 -9.13 -4.44 15.40
CA ASN A 134 -9.77 -4.37 16.69
C ASN A 134 -8.90 -3.54 17.64
N VAL A 135 -9.51 -2.59 18.35
CA VAL A 135 -8.84 -1.75 19.34
C VAL A 135 -9.45 -2.03 20.69
N SER A 136 -8.66 -2.64 21.57
CA SER A 136 -9.01 -2.79 22.98
C SER A 136 -8.35 -1.70 23.81
N VAL A 137 -9.09 -1.17 24.78
CA VAL A 137 -8.60 -0.15 25.72
C VAL A 137 -8.85 -0.65 27.14
N GLY A 138 -7.80 -1.15 27.77
CA GLY A 138 -7.85 -1.71 29.13
C GLY A 138 -7.85 -0.63 30.21
N THR A 139 -8.52 -0.90 31.33
CA THR A 139 -8.62 0.03 32.49
C THR A 139 -7.27 0.36 33.12
N GLU A 140 -6.25 -0.46 32.88
CA GLU A 140 -4.87 -0.30 33.29
C GLU A 140 -4.08 0.72 32.45
N GLY A 141 -4.71 1.33 31.44
CA GLY A 141 -4.03 2.29 30.55
C GLY A 141 -3.26 1.64 29.41
N LYS A 142 -3.61 0.41 29.02
CA LYS A 142 -3.01 -0.31 27.90
C LYS A 142 -3.98 -0.38 26.73
N ILE A 143 -3.50 -0.02 25.54
CA ILE A 143 -4.17 -0.28 24.27
C ILE A 143 -3.49 -1.47 23.59
N THR A 144 -4.30 -2.38 23.06
CA THR A 144 -3.87 -3.41 22.11
C THR A 144 -4.64 -3.21 20.81
N ILE A 145 -3.92 -3.03 19.70
CA ILE A 145 -4.46 -2.96 18.35
C ILE A 145 -4.11 -4.25 17.62
N SER A 146 -5.12 -5.01 17.21
CA SER A 146 -4.97 -6.31 16.56
C SER A 146 -5.60 -6.29 15.17
N ALA A 147 -4.90 -6.81 14.16
CA ALA A 147 -5.43 -6.88 12.81
C ALA A 147 -6.50 -7.97 12.69
N LEU A 148 -7.71 -7.59 12.25
CA LEU A 148 -8.80 -8.53 11.98
C LEU A 148 -8.80 -9.02 10.53
N SER A 149 -8.39 -8.15 9.61
CA SER A 149 -8.30 -8.44 8.16
C SER A 149 -7.02 -9.19 7.76
N HIS A 150 -5.98 -9.20 8.60
CA HIS A 150 -4.66 -9.76 8.29
C HIS A 150 -4.01 -10.35 9.57
N LYS A 151 -4.20 -11.63 9.85
CA LYS A 151 -3.83 -12.23 11.15
C LYS A 151 -2.32 -12.37 11.40
N ASP A 152 -1.50 -12.31 10.35
CA ASP A 152 -0.05 -12.46 10.47
C ASP A 152 0.65 -11.19 10.98
N ILE A 153 -0.09 -10.08 11.10
CA ILE A 153 0.45 -8.82 11.62
C ILE A 153 0.39 -8.84 13.15
N PRO A 154 1.53 -8.62 13.83
CA PRO A 154 1.57 -8.65 15.28
C PRO A 154 0.79 -7.48 15.90
N ASP A 155 0.31 -7.70 17.11
CA ASP A 155 -0.37 -6.67 17.89
C ASP A 155 0.52 -5.44 18.14
N GLU A 156 -0.05 -4.25 18.00
CA GLU A 156 0.59 -3.02 18.46
C GLU A 156 0.11 -2.66 19.88
N ILE A 157 1.07 -2.35 20.76
CA ILE A 157 0.81 -1.99 22.15
C ILE A 157 1.15 -0.53 22.40
N TYR A 158 0.23 0.18 23.06
CA TYR A 158 0.43 1.55 23.54
C TYR A 158 0.06 1.68 25.01
N LEU A 159 0.82 2.51 25.73
CA LEU A 159 0.70 2.71 27.17
C LEU A 159 0.36 4.18 27.46
N TYR A 160 -0.61 4.39 28.35
CA TYR A 160 -1.08 5.71 28.71
C TYR A 160 -0.02 6.50 29.48
N ILE A 161 0.18 7.76 29.07
CA ILE A 161 1.10 8.68 29.75
C ILE A 161 0.37 9.82 30.45
N SER A 162 -0.49 10.56 29.76
CA SER A 162 -1.20 11.75 30.26
C SER A 162 -2.08 12.32 29.16
N GLU A 163 -3.12 13.08 29.55
CA GLU A 163 -3.90 13.93 28.62
C GLU A 163 -4.45 13.21 27.38
N GLY A 164 -4.87 11.94 27.54
CA GLY A 164 -5.40 11.15 26.41
C GLY A 164 -4.35 10.63 25.42
N VAL A 165 -3.06 10.78 25.74
CA VAL A 165 -1.95 10.30 24.92
C VAL A 165 -1.49 8.92 25.39
N PHE A 166 -1.35 8.02 24.43
CA PHE A 166 -0.74 6.70 24.60
C PHE A 166 0.54 6.62 23.78
N VAL A 167 1.53 5.89 24.25
CA VAL A 167 2.84 5.79 23.61
C VAL A 167 3.29 4.35 23.56
N ASN A 168 3.92 3.94 22.46
CA ASN A 168 4.51 2.61 22.38
C ASN A 168 5.79 2.50 23.25
N GLU A 169 6.32 1.29 23.41
CA GLU A 169 7.39 0.98 24.36
C GLU A 169 8.65 1.85 24.20
N ASP A 170 9.04 2.16 22.95
CA ASP A 170 10.27 2.91 22.65
C ASP A 170 10.06 4.43 22.52
N GLY A 171 8.82 4.93 22.67
CA GLY A 171 8.52 6.35 22.55
C GLY A 171 8.34 6.87 21.11
N SER A 172 8.51 6.02 20.09
CA SER A 172 8.51 6.45 18.67
C SER A 172 7.13 6.73 18.09
N LYS A 173 6.07 6.15 18.65
CA LYS A 173 4.68 6.37 18.22
C LYS A 173 3.84 6.90 19.37
N LYS A 174 3.11 7.99 19.12
CA LYS A 174 2.11 8.55 20.03
C LYS A 174 0.74 8.42 19.41
N LEU A 175 -0.18 7.81 20.14
CA LEU A 175 -1.57 7.61 19.77
C LEU A 175 -2.48 8.53 20.57
N THR A 176 -3.39 9.20 19.88
CA THR A 176 -4.48 9.98 20.48
C THR A 176 -5.78 9.70 19.74
N PHE A 177 -6.88 9.58 20.48
CA PHE A 177 -8.22 9.54 19.89
C PHE A 177 -8.73 10.96 19.64
N VAL A 178 -9.28 11.19 18.45
CA VAL A 178 -9.80 12.51 18.04
C VAL A 178 -11.24 12.36 17.59
N ASN A 179 -12.15 13.07 18.25
CA ASN A 179 -13.52 13.25 17.77
C ASN A 179 -13.55 14.50 16.90
N GLU A 180 -13.80 14.32 15.62
CA GLU A 180 -13.73 15.38 14.62
C GLU A 180 -15.12 15.98 14.36
N SER A 181 -15.14 17.20 13.82
CA SER A 181 -16.32 17.98 13.48
C SER A 181 -17.29 17.30 12.50
N ASN A 182 -16.86 16.28 11.77
CA ASN A 182 -17.71 15.46 10.90
C ASN A 182 -18.45 14.33 11.65
N GLY A 183 -18.32 14.26 12.98
CA GLY A 183 -18.98 13.26 13.82
C GLY A 183 -18.29 11.89 13.82
N LYS A 184 -17.07 11.80 13.26
CA LYS A 184 -16.26 10.57 13.27
C LYS A 184 -15.21 10.62 14.37
N THR A 185 -14.80 9.44 14.81
CA THR A 185 -13.67 9.26 15.73
C THR A 185 -12.51 8.66 14.99
N TYR A 186 -11.33 9.27 15.13
CA TYR A 186 -10.10 8.84 14.48
C TYR A 186 -9.04 8.44 15.51
N ILE A 187 -8.18 7.50 15.10
CA ILE A 187 -6.89 7.28 15.73
C ILE A 187 -5.88 8.17 15.01
N GLN A 188 -5.38 9.17 15.70
CA GLN A 188 -4.26 9.97 15.25
C GLN A 188 -2.95 9.37 15.76
N ILE A 189 -2.00 9.13 14.86
CA ILE A 189 -0.65 8.70 15.20
C ILE A 189 0.33 9.83 14.87
N LYS A 190 1.14 10.23 15.85
CA LYS A 190 2.39 10.96 15.64
C LYS A 190 3.55 9.97 15.73
N GLN A 191 4.24 9.74 14.62
CA GLN A 191 5.34 8.78 14.53
C GLN A 191 6.66 9.47 14.20
N PHE A 192 7.69 9.13 14.97
CA PHE A 192 9.08 9.46 14.72
C PHE A 192 9.72 8.29 13.98
N PHE A 193 10.28 8.58 12.82
CA PHE A 193 11.01 7.61 12.02
C PHE A 193 12.50 7.87 12.15
N ASN A 194 13.22 6.89 12.69
CA ASN A 194 14.68 6.91 12.75
C ASN A 194 15.23 6.00 11.66
N LEU A 195 15.95 6.57 10.70
CA LEU A 195 16.66 5.82 9.69
C LEU A 195 18.14 5.74 10.12
N PRO A 196 18.64 4.55 10.50
CA PRO A 196 20.01 4.38 10.94
C PRO A 196 20.99 5.03 9.96
N ASN A 197 21.89 5.86 10.49
CA ASN A 197 22.92 6.60 9.73
C ASN A 197 22.42 7.64 8.71
N MET A 198 21.10 7.86 8.56
CA MET A 198 20.56 8.85 7.61
C MET A 198 19.97 10.06 8.31
N GLY A 199 19.18 9.85 9.36
CA GLY A 199 18.51 10.94 10.08
C GLY A 199 17.17 10.50 10.68
N GLN A 200 16.41 11.49 11.13
CA GLN A 200 15.07 11.32 11.68
C GLN A 200 14.07 12.12 10.85
N THR A 201 12.81 11.72 10.84
CA THR A 201 11.70 12.58 10.42
C THR A 201 10.44 12.23 11.21
N VAL A 202 9.38 13.02 11.05
CA VAL A 202 8.15 12.88 11.84
C VAL A 202 6.93 12.99 10.95
N MET A 203 5.95 12.15 11.25
CA MET A 203 4.65 12.13 10.60
C MET A 203 3.57 12.32 11.65
N THR A 204 2.50 13.00 11.28
CA THR A 204 1.27 13.03 12.08
C THR A 204 0.11 12.86 11.11
N SER A 205 -0.75 11.88 11.37
CA SER A 205 -1.83 11.49 10.47
C SER A 205 -2.96 10.85 11.25
N TYR A 206 -4.18 10.94 10.71
CA TYR A 206 -5.23 10.01 11.08
C TYR A 206 -4.94 8.69 10.37
N GLU A 207 -4.77 7.62 11.14
CA GLU A 207 -4.39 6.30 10.63
C GLU A 207 -5.59 5.36 10.51
N TYR A 208 -6.61 5.55 11.36
CA TYR A 208 -7.82 4.74 11.34
C TYR A 208 -9.06 5.54 11.73
N GLU A 209 -10.20 5.19 11.16
CA GLU A 209 -11.55 5.66 11.52
C GLU A 209 -12.27 4.59 12.34
N LYS A 210 -12.97 4.98 13.42
CA LYS A 210 -13.85 4.08 14.17
C LYS A 210 -15.07 3.74 13.32
N ILE A 211 -15.37 2.45 13.20
CA ILE A 211 -16.47 1.94 12.40
C ILE A 211 -17.40 1.05 13.22
N GLU A 212 -18.63 0.89 12.72
CA GLU A 212 -19.60 -0.06 13.25
C GLU A 212 -19.47 -1.43 12.57
N PRO A 213 -19.89 -2.52 13.24
CA PRO A 213 -19.99 -3.83 12.62
C PRO A 213 -20.86 -3.81 11.36
N ASN A 214 -20.46 -4.55 10.33
CA ASN A 214 -21.25 -4.68 9.10
C ASN A 214 -22.19 -5.89 9.21
N ILE A 215 -23.50 -5.65 9.27
CA ILE A 215 -24.51 -6.70 9.39
C ILE A 215 -25.05 -7.01 7.99
N ILE A 216 -24.79 -8.22 7.52
CA ILE A 216 -25.24 -8.73 6.20
C ILE A 216 -26.04 -10.01 6.36
N ASP A 217 -26.75 -10.41 5.31
CA ASP A 217 -27.46 -11.69 5.28
C ASP A 217 -26.52 -12.89 5.05
N ASP A 218 -26.98 -14.08 5.44
CA ASP A 218 -26.21 -15.32 5.36
C ASP A 218 -25.85 -15.72 3.92
N VAL A 219 -26.65 -15.33 2.92
CA VAL A 219 -26.38 -15.67 1.52
C VAL A 219 -25.18 -14.87 1.02
N SER A 220 -25.18 -13.56 1.30
CA SER A 220 -24.07 -12.68 0.97
C SER A 220 -22.79 -13.12 1.70
N GLN A 221 -22.85 -13.38 3.00
CA GLN A 221 -21.67 -13.84 3.76
C GLN A 221 -21.10 -15.14 3.18
N LYS A 222 -21.96 -16.11 2.88
CA LYS A 222 -21.55 -17.41 2.34
C LYS A 222 -20.86 -17.28 0.98
N ALA A 223 -21.35 -16.39 0.11
CA ALA A 223 -20.75 -16.16 -1.20
C ALA A 223 -19.29 -15.66 -1.10
N TRP A 224 -19.00 -14.76 -0.15
CA TRP A 224 -17.63 -14.29 0.09
C TRP A 224 -16.77 -15.33 0.82
N ASP A 225 -17.33 -16.08 1.75
CA ASP A 225 -16.62 -17.17 2.44
C ASP A 225 -16.17 -18.29 1.49
N GLU A 226 -16.94 -18.58 0.42
CA GLU A 226 -16.56 -19.54 -0.63
C GLU A 226 -15.35 -19.06 -1.48
N ARG A 227 -15.09 -17.75 -1.47
CA ARG A 227 -13.94 -17.11 -2.14
C ARG A 227 -12.72 -16.96 -1.22
N ASN A 228 -12.85 -17.25 0.07
CA ASN A 228 -11.75 -17.15 1.03
C ASN A 228 -10.53 -18.00 0.60
N GLY A 229 -9.36 -17.36 0.56
CA GLY A 229 -8.09 -17.93 0.09
C GLY A 229 -7.97 -18.02 -1.43
N THR A 230 -8.92 -17.51 -2.21
CA THR A 230 -8.85 -17.53 -3.68
C THR A 230 -8.05 -16.34 -4.18
N LYS A 231 -7.04 -16.63 -5.01
CA LYS A 231 -6.26 -15.63 -5.73
C LYS A 231 -6.89 -15.31 -7.08
N TYR A 232 -6.94 -14.03 -7.41
CA TYR A 232 -7.42 -13.51 -8.68
C TYR A 232 -6.26 -12.80 -9.37
N TYR A 233 -5.89 -13.22 -10.58
CA TYR A 233 -4.69 -12.76 -11.28
C TYR A 233 -4.98 -11.74 -12.37
N ILE A 234 -4.18 -10.68 -12.46
CA ILE A 234 -4.44 -9.51 -13.30
C ILE A 234 -4.39 -9.83 -14.79
N VAL A 235 -5.38 -9.36 -15.55
CA VAL A 235 -5.53 -9.68 -16.98
C VAL A 235 -5.55 -8.47 -17.92
N ASN A 236 -5.79 -7.25 -17.43
CA ASN A 236 -5.95 -6.06 -18.27
C ASN A 236 -4.75 -5.09 -18.22
N GLU A 237 -3.56 -5.61 -17.91
CA GLU A 237 -2.33 -4.83 -17.89
C GLU A 237 -1.57 -4.94 -19.22
N ILE A 238 -0.75 -3.91 -19.51
CA ILE A 238 0.07 -3.89 -20.72
C ILE A 238 1.29 -4.83 -20.62
N PRO A 239 1.88 -5.26 -21.75
CA PRO A 239 3.04 -6.17 -21.75
C PRO A 239 4.27 -5.67 -21.00
N GLN A 240 4.41 -4.36 -20.74
CA GLN A 240 5.52 -3.76 -19.99
C GLN A 240 5.16 -3.43 -18.53
N SER A 241 3.98 -3.84 -18.07
CA SER A 241 3.52 -3.52 -16.72
C SER A 241 4.44 -4.13 -15.66
N GLN A 242 4.75 -3.35 -14.64
CA GLN A 242 5.51 -3.80 -13.48
C GLN A 242 4.70 -4.79 -12.62
N ALA A 243 3.37 -4.84 -12.77
CA ALA A 243 2.51 -5.78 -12.05
C ALA A 243 2.94 -7.24 -12.28
N TYR A 244 3.43 -7.55 -13.49
CA TYR A 244 3.92 -8.89 -13.82
C TYR A 244 5.33 -9.19 -13.30
N HIS A 245 6.09 -8.21 -12.81
CA HIS A 245 7.46 -8.43 -12.36
C HIS A 245 7.56 -9.04 -10.95
N LYS A 246 6.52 -8.91 -10.13
CA LYS A 246 6.45 -9.49 -8.78
C LYS A 246 5.16 -10.29 -8.63
N LEU A 247 5.26 -11.52 -8.12
CA LEU A 247 4.09 -12.40 -7.96
C LEU A 247 3.00 -11.76 -7.09
N GLU A 248 3.38 -11.13 -5.98
CA GLU A 248 2.45 -10.42 -5.08
C GLU A 248 1.73 -9.26 -5.74
N SER A 249 2.30 -8.65 -6.80
CA SER A 249 1.69 -7.55 -7.53
C SER A 249 0.81 -8.03 -8.69
N SER A 250 0.85 -9.31 -9.05
CA SER A 250 0.10 -9.86 -10.17
C SER A 250 -1.25 -10.43 -9.78
N HIS A 251 -1.58 -10.48 -8.49
CA HIS A 251 -2.85 -11.01 -8.01
C HIS A 251 -3.42 -10.25 -6.81
N PHE A 252 -4.71 -10.44 -6.59
CA PHE A 252 -5.46 -10.03 -5.41
C PHE A 252 -6.01 -11.29 -4.74
N GLU A 253 -5.80 -11.46 -3.43
CA GLU A 253 -6.35 -12.58 -2.67
C GLU A 253 -7.57 -12.13 -1.87
N ILE A 254 -8.69 -12.83 -2.04
CA ILE A 254 -9.87 -12.61 -1.19
C ILE A 254 -9.71 -13.45 0.07
N THR A 255 -9.75 -12.80 1.23
CA THR A 255 -9.78 -13.48 2.53
C THR A 255 -11.00 -13.05 3.35
N THR A 256 -11.55 -13.97 4.14
CA THR A 256 -12.61 -13.68 5.12
C THR A 256 -12.22 -14.17 6.50
N ASN A 257 -12.71 -13.51 7.54
CA ASN A 257 -12.44 -13.85 8.94
C ASN A 257 -13.75 -13.96 9.71
N LYS A 258 -13.95 -15.09 10.41
CA LYS A 258 -15.13 -15.33 11.27
C LYS A 258 -15.28 -14.33 12.42
N GLU A 259 -14.17 -13.71 12.85
CA GLU A 259 -14.17 -12.65 13.87
C GLU A 259 -14.51 -11.27 13.29
N LEU A 260 -14.60 -11.16 11.95
CA LEU A 260 -14.98 -9.95 11.22
C LEU A 260 -16.03 -10.29 10.15
N PRO A 261 -17.25 -10.70 10.56
CA PRO A 261 -18.34 -10.93 9.61
C PRO A 261 -18.73 -9.64 8.91
N GLY A 262 -19.24 -9.76 7.68
CA GLY A 262 -19.59 -8.64 6.82
C GLY A 262 -18.42 -8.02 6.07
N TYR A 263 -17.23 -8.61 6.11
CA TYR A 263 -16.05 -8.10 5.39
C TYR A 263 -15.36 -9.18 4.57
N ALA A 264 -14.83 -8.75 3.42
CA ALA A 264 -13.85 -9.47 2.64
C ALA A 264 -12.59 -8.61 2.59
N VAL A 265 -11.49 -9.11 3.17
CA VAL A 265 -10.29 -8.33 3.48
C VAL A 265 -10.66 -7.08 4.30
N GLN A 266 -10.48 -5.88 3.76
CA GLN A 266 -10.89 -4.61 4.36
C GLN A 266 -12.17 -3.99 3.77
N TYR A 267 -12.82 -4.68 2.84
CA TYR A 267 -14.00 -4.19 2.13
C TYR A 267 -15.26 -4.65 2.85
N LYS A 268 -16.19 -3.71 3.07
CA LYS A 268 -17.53 -4.01 3.56
C LYS A 268 -18.32 -4.71 2.47
N ILE A 269 -18.78 -5.92 2.76
CA ILE A 269 -19.69 -6.66 1.88
C ILE A 269 -21.02 -5.91 1.79
N VAL A 270 -21.51 -5.73 0.57
CA VAL A 270 -22.81 -5.13 0.27
C VAL A 270 -23.81 -6.22 -0.12
N ASP A 271 -23.40 -7.14 -0.99
CA ASP A 271 -24.17 -8.30 -1.44
C ASP A 271 -23.21 -9.44 -1.86
N SER A 272 -23.74 -10.50 -2.50
CA SER A 272 -22.96 -11.67 -2.92
C SER A 272 -21.81 -11.38 -3.88
N ASP A 273 -21.83 -10.25 -4.59
CA ASP A 273 -20.89 -9.94 -5.67
C ASP A 273 -20.21 -8.57 -5.51
N THR A 274 -20.64 -7.75 -4.55
CA THR A 274 -20.11 -6.39 -4.33
C THR A 274 -19.60 -6.18 -2.89
N ALA A 275 -18.40 -5.63 -2.77
CA ALA A 275 -17.86 -5.13 -1.50
C ALA A 275 -17.10 -3.81 -1.71
N TRP A 276 -17.15 -2.87 -0.78
CA TRP A 276 -16.58 -1.52 -0.96
C TRP A 276 -15.93 -0.94 0.29
N GLN A 277 -15.19 0.14 0.14
CA GLN A 277 -14.61 0.91 1.25
C GLN A 277 -15.24 2.29 1.32
N ASP A 278 -15.57 2.72 2.53
CA ASP A 278 -16.28 3.98 2.79
C ASP A 278 -15.65 4.83 3.91
N VAL A 279 -14.41 4.55 4.29
CA VAL A 279 -13.67 5.33 5.30
C VAL A 279 -13.43 6.76 4.80
N GLN A 280 -13.51 7.72 5.72
CA GLN A 280 -13.34 9.15 5.46
C GLN A 280 -12.11 9.66 6.20
N ILE A 281 -10.94 9.16 5.79
CA ILE A 281 -9.67 9.55 6.38
C ILE A 281 -8.94 10.47 5.39
N PRO A 282 -8.53 11.68 5.79
CA PRO A 282 -7.78 12.55 4.91
C PRO A 282 -6.40 11.95 4.62
N VAL A 283 -5.78 12.38 3.51
CA VAL A 283 -4.39 12.03 3.17
C VAL A 283 -4.23 10.54 2.82
N MET A 284 -3.30 9.81 3.45
CA MET A 284 -2.80 8.51 2.97
C MET A 284 -3.69 7.35 3.37
N ALA A 285 -4.17 7.33 4.61
CA ALA A 285 -4.92 6.20 5.17
C ALA A 285 -6.37 6.09 4.66
N GLY A 286 -6.87 7.09 3.93
CA GLY A 286 -8.15 7.02 3.21
C GLY A 286 -8.01 7.20 1.70
N ARG A 287 -6.79 7.08 1.16
CA ARG A 287 -6.53 7.17 -0.27
C ARG A 287 -6.85 5.85 -0.98
N ASP A 288 -7.09 5.91 -2.29
CA ASP A 288 -7.19 4.74 -3.17
C ASP A 288 -8.29 3.74 -2.75
N LEU A 289 -9.41 4.24 -2.20
CA LEU A 289 -10.54 3.39 -1.84
C LEU A 289 -11.12 2.72 -3.08
N GLY A 290 -11.39 1.41 -2.95
CA GLY A 290 -11.86 0.58 -4.04
C GLY A 290 -13.27 0.04 -3.86
N THR A 291 -13.71 -0.68 -4.88
CA THR A 291 -14.89 -1.55 -4.86
C THR A 291 -14.47 -2.86 -5.51
N LEU A 292 -14.68 -3.97 -4.80
CA LEU A 292 -14.60 -5.31 -5.33
C LEU A 292 -15.93 -5.63 -6.01
N GLU A 293 -15.88 -5.92 -7.30
CA GLU A 293 -17.03 -6.36 -8.08
C GLU A 293 -16.74 -7.72 -8.70
N ILE A 294 -17.55 -8.72 -8.38
CA ILE A 294 -17.47 -10.04 -8.98
C ILE A 294 -18.37 -10.09 -10.22
N SER A 295 -17.86 -10.69 -11.29
CA SER A 295 -18.62 -10.92 -12.52
C SER A 295 -18.33 -12.30 -13.10
N ASN A 296 -19.29 -12.87 -13.82
CA ASN A 296 -19.10 -14.11 -14.57
C ASN A 296 -19.10 -13.82 -16.07
N ILE A 297 -18.01 -14.16 -16.75
CA ILE A 297 -17.84 -13.98 -18.19
C ILE A 297 -17.52 -15.35 -18.79
N ASP A 298 -18.41 -15.85 -19.65
CA ASP A 298 -18.29 -17.16 -20.31
C ASP A 298 -18.04 -18.34 -19.34
N GLY A 299 -18.69 -18.30 -18.17
CA GLY A 299 -18.57 -19.34 -17.14
C GLY A 299 -17.38 -19.18 -16.21
N LYS A 300 -16.54 -18.14 -16.39
CA LYS A 300 -15.38 -17.85 -15.53
C LYS A 300 -15.63 -16.65 -14.64
N GLU A 301 -15.17 -16.72 -13.41
CA GLU A 301 -15.29 -15.65 -12.43
C GLU A 301 -14.13 -14.65 -12.57
N TYR A 302 -14.49 -13.36 -12.60
CA TYR A 302 -13.58 -12.23 -12.64
C TYR A 302 -13.86 -11.30 -11.47
N LEU A 303 -12.79 -10.74 -10.91
CA LEU A 303 -12.84 -9.66 -9.93
C LEU A 303 -12.43 -8.35 -10.63
N SER A 304 -13.21 -7.30 -10.46
CA SER A 304 -12.78 -5.93 -10.76
C SER A 304 -12.50 -5.16 -9.48
N ASN A 305 -11.42 -4.38 -9.48
CA ASN A 305 -11.12 -3.42 -8.43
C ASN A 305 -10.28 -2.26 -8.96
N ALA A 306 -10.70 -1.02 -8.68
CA ALA A 306 -9.96 0.20 -9.02
C ALA A 306 -9.50 0.29 -10.50
N GLY A 307 -10.29 -0.26 -11.44
CA GLY A 307 -9.98 -0.29 -12.87
C GLY A 307 -9.14 -1.49 -13.32
N SER A 308 -8.62 -2.30 -12.39
CA SER A 308 -7.99 -3.58 -12.69
C SER A 308 -9.03 -4.68 -12.79
N ILE A 309 -8.74 -5.69 -13.62
CA ILE A 309 -9.56 -6.87 -13.83
C ILE A 309 -8.69 -8.09 -13.61
N PHE A 310 -9.20 -9.05 -12.86
CA PHE A 310 -8.48 -10.23 -12.43
C PHE A 310 -9.31 -11.49 -12.70
N ILE A 311 -8.67 -12.56 -13.17
CA ILE A 311 -9.31 -13.88 -13.36
C ILE A 311 -9.11 -14.75 -12.12
N SER A 312 -10.15 -15.45 -11.67
CA SER A 312 -10.04 -16.42 -10.58
C SER A 312 -9.05 -17.53 -10.92
N GLU A 313 -8.17 -17.89 -9.99
CA GLU A 313 -7.25 -19.02 -10.18
C GLU A 313 -7.97 -20.35 -10.36
N LYS A 314 -9.19 -20.48 -9.82
CA LYS A 314 -10.04 -21.68 -9.95
C LYS A 314 -10.47 -21.91 -11.41
N ASP A 315 -10.46 -20.87 -12.24
CA ASP A 315 -10.84 -20.91 -13.66
C ASP A 315 -9.64 -20.95 -14.61
N MET A 316 -8.43 -21.07 -14.07
CA MET A 316 -7.22 -21.34 -14.84
C MET A 316 -7.15 -22.80 -15.24
N VAL A 317 -6.51 -23.05 -16.38
CA VAL A 317 -6.30 -24.40 -16.92
C VAL A 317 -4.81 -24.63 -17.14
N ASP A 318 -4.42 -25.89 -17.15
CA ASP A 318 -3.04 -26.27 -17.47
C ASP A 318 -2.65 -25.79 -18.87
N MET A 319 -1.42 -25.29 -19.00
CA MET A 319 -0.85 -25.00 -20.31
C MET A 319 -0.68 -26.30 -21.11
N TYR A 320 -0.88 -26.23 -22.44
CA TYR A 320 -0.51 -27.35 -23.31
C TYR A 320 1.00 -27.35 -23.55
N ALA A 321 1.71 -28.27 -22.91
CA ALA A 321 3.16 -28.45 -23.05
C ALA A 321 3.52 -29.43 -24.17
N GLY A 322 3.54 -28.93 -25.40
CA GLY A 322 3.93 -29.70 -26.59
C GLY A 322 4.68 -28.85 -27.62
N ASP A 323 4.85 -29.40 -28.82
CA ASP A 323 5.41 -28.67 -29.96
C ASP A 323 4.33 -27.78 -30.60
N ASN A 324 4.67 -26.52 -30.89
CA ASN A 324 3.82 -25.55 -31.59
C ASN A 324 2.42 -25.33 -30.97
N ALA A 325 2.35 -25.29 -29.64
CA ALA A 325 1.13 -24.85 -28.95
C ALA A 325 0.80 -23.41 -29.33
N ILE A 326 -0.48 -23.09 -29.48
CA ILE A 326 -0.94 -21.75 -29.86
C ILE A 326 -1.72 -21.14 -28.70
N CYS A 327 -1.31 -19.94 -28.27
CA CYS A 327 -2.09 -19.09 -27.39
C CYS A 327 -2.43 -17.79 -28.13
N THR A 328 -3.69 -17.40 -28.17
CA THR A 328 -4.13 -16.18 -28.84
C THR A 328 -4.85 -15.28 -27.84
N ILE A 329 -4.51 -13.99 -27.82
CA ILE A 329 -5.26 -12.99 -27.04
C ILE A 329 -6.64 -12.84 -27.66
N GLN A 330 -7.67 -12.91 -26.83
CA GLN A 330 -9.06 -12.87 -27.30
C GLN A 330 -9.53 -11.43 -27.54
N GLU A 331 -10.74 -11.26 -28.07
CA GLU A 331 -11.34 -9.95 -28.37
C GLU A 331 -11.39 -8.98 -27.17
N ASN A 332 -11.45 -9.51 -25.94
CA ASN A 332 -11.40 -8.69 -24.72
C ASN A 332 -10.01 -8.11 -24.41
N GLY A 333 -8.96 -8.52 -25.12
CA GLY A 333 -7.59 -8.04 -24.91
C GLY A 333 -6.92 -8.60 -23.65
N TYR A 334 -7.56 -9.54 -22.93
CA TYR A 334 -7.07 -10.02 -21.65
C TYR A 334 -5.86 -10.95 -21.79
N ALA A 335 -4.86 -10.74 -20.93
CA ALA A 335 -3.75 -11.64 -20.74
C ALA A 335 -4.23 -13.05 -20.37
N ARG A 336 -3.47 -14.06 -20.80
CA ARG A 336 -3.86 -15.47 -20.73
C ARG A 336 -3.01 -16.20 -19.72
N TRP A 337 -3.59 -16.48 -18.56
CA TRP A 337 -2.98 -17.25 -17.48
C TRP A 337 -3.20 -18.75 -17.64
N TYR A 338 -2.18 -19.52 -17.28
CA TYR A 338 -2.18 -20.97 -17.26
C TYR A 338 -1.41 -21.50 -16.05
N THR A 339 -1.82 -22.65 -15.55
CA THR A 339 -1.06 -23.44 -14.56
C THR A 339 -0.04 -24.33 -15.26
N ILE A 340 1.06 -24.64 -14.56
CA ILE A 340 2.07 -25.60 -15.02
C ILE A 340 1.77 -26.94 -14.34
N SER A 341 1.46 -27.96 -15.15
CA SER A 341 1.19 -29.29 -14.62
C SER A 341 2.46 -29.93 -14.03
N GLN A 342 2.31 -30.85 -13.09
CA GLN A 342 3.45 -31.60 -12.53
C GLN A 342 4.23 -32.38 -13.60
N ASN A 343 3.59 -32.78 -14.70
CA ASN A 343 4.24 -33.49 -15.80
C ASN A 343 5.10 -32.59 -16.70
N ASP A 344 4.92 -31.27 -16.58
CA ASP A 344 5.59 -30.27 -17.41
C ASP A 344 6.68 -29.51 -16.66
N ALA A 345 6.73 -29.67 -15.34
CA ALA A 345 7.79 -29.14 -14.51
C ALA A 345 9.17 -29.64 -14.98
N GLY A 346 10.16 -28.74 -14.98
CA GLY A 346 11.52 -28.98 -15.44
C GLY A 346 11.71 -28.94 -16.96
N LYS A 347 10.63 -29.01 -17.76
CA LYS A 347 10.72 -28.83 -19.22
C LYS A 347 11.15 -27.42 -19.57
N THR A 348 11.77 -27.28 -20.74
CA THR A 348 12.20 -26.00 -21.28
C THR A 348 11.16 -25.47 -22.25
N MET A 349 10.58 -24.31 -21.93
CA MET A 349 9.66 -23.57 -22.78
C MET A 349 10.40 -22.54 -23.63
N THR A 350 10.03 -22.44 -24.89
CA THR A 350 10.43 -21.37 -25.81
C THR A 350 9.16 -20.74 -26.41
N VAL A 351 9.17 -19.42 -26.59
CA VAL A 351 8.01 -18.67 -27.07
C VAL A 351 8.40 -17.81 -28.26
N ASN A 352 7.72 -18.00 -29.39
CA ASN A 352 7.74 -17.05 -30.48
C ASN A 352 6.78 -15.91 -30.14
N LEU A 353 7.34 -14.78 -29.70
CA LEU A 353 6.57 -13.64 -29.24
C LEU A 353 6.03 -12.80 -30.41
N PRO A 354 4.76 -12.39 -30.35
CA PRO A 354 4.26 -11.26 -31.13
C PRO A 354 5.09 -10.00 -30.85
N LYS A 355 5.03 -9.04 -31.78
CA LYS A 355 5.68 -7.74 -31.59
C LYS A 355 5.08 -7.05 -30.36
N ASN A 356 5.92 -6.44 -29.52
CA ASN A 356 5.54 -5.72 -28.30
C ASN A 356 4.81 -6.52 -27.22
N ALA A 357 4.57 -7.82 -27.43
CA ALA A 357 4.02 -8.73 -26.45
C ALA A 357 5.08 -9.22 -25.46
N SER A 358 4.63 -9.81 -24.36
CA SER A 358 5.49 -10.41 -23.35
C SER A 358 4.85 -11.65 -22.75
N PHE A 359 5.65 -12.38 -21.98
CA PHE A 359 5.21 -13.44 -21.09
C PHE A 359 6.04 -13.40 -19.80
N ALA A 360 5.43 -13.89 -18.73
CA ALA A 360 6.09 -14.11 -17.44
C ALA A 360 5.83 -15.54 -16.94
N VAL A 361 6.78 -16.06 -16.17
CA VAL A 361 6.74 -17.37 -15.54
C VAL A 361 6.98 -17.17 -14.04
N TYR A 362 6.15 -17.83 -13.24
CA TYR A 362 6.18 -17.75 -11.78
C TYR A 362 6.35 -19.15 -11.21
N ASP A 363 7.15 -19.26 -10.14
CA ASP A 363 7.02 -20.37 -9.20
C ASP A 363 6.00 -19.99 -8.10
N GLU A 364 5.98 -20.72 -7.00
CA GLU A 364 5.05 -20.46 -5.89
C GLU A 364 5.36 -19.17 -5.12
N GLU A 365 6.61 -18.69 -5.17
CA GLU A 365 7.10 -17.59 -4.33
C GLU A 365 7.37 -16.30 -5.12
N SER A 366 7.68 -16.41 -6.41
CA SER A 366 8.31 -15.33 -7.16
C SER A 366 8.06 -15.38 -8.68
N CYS A 367 8.32 -14.24 -9.33
CA CYS A 367 8.45 -14.17 -10.78
C CYS A 367 9.85 -14.67 -11.18
N VAL A 368 9.97 -15.92 -11.61
CA VAL A 368 11.26 -16.51 -12.00
C VAL A 368 11.75 -15.99 -13.35
N TYR A 369 10.85 -15.48 -14.19
CA TYR A 369 11.21 -14.93 -15.48
C TYR A 369 10.17 -13.96 -16.01
N TYR A 370 10.61 -12.83 -16.56
CA TYR A 370 9.75 -11.88 -17.27
C TYR A 370 10.45 -11.39 -18.53
N SER A 371 9.92 -11.73 -19.70
CA SER A 371 10.54 -11.43 -21.00
C SER A 371 10.77 -9.93 -21.26
N THR A 372 9.95 -9.05 -20.68
CA THR A 372 10.17 -7.58 -20.74
C THR A 372 11.49 -7.18 -20.09
N VAL A 373 11.88 -7.84 -18.99
CA VAL A 373 13.10 -7.55 -18.24
C VAL A 373 14.29 -8.32 -18.80
N ASN A 374 14.09 -9.60 -19.09
CA ASN A 374 15.16 -10.53 -19.41
C ASN A 374 15.42 -10.69 -20.93
N GLY A 375 14.59 -10.08 -21.79
CA GLY A 375 14.56 -10.34 -23.22
C GLY A 375 14.06 -11.75 -23.53
N ASN A 376 13.57 -12.01 -24.75
CA ASN A 376 12.99 -13.31 -25.12
C ASN A 376 14.05 -14.44 -25.13
N GLN A 377 13.93 -15.39 -24.20
CA GLN A 377 14.83 -16.54 -24.08
C GLN A 377 14.06 -17.79 -23.60
N ALA A 378 14.73 -18.94 -23.67
CA ALA A 378 14.18 -20.19 -23.17
C ALA A 378 14.09 -20.18 -21.64
N VAL A 379 13.03 -20.76 -21.07
CA VAL A 379 12.75 -20.74 -19.63
C VAL A 379 12.42 -22.15 -19.15
N LYS A 380 12.98 -22.56 -18.01
CA LYS A 380 12.58 -23.81 -17.35
C LYS A 380 11.28 -23.58 -16.59
N LEU A 381 10.32 -24.47 -16.79
CA LEU A 381 9.04 -24.42 -16.10
C LEU A 381 9.19 -24.90 -14.65
N PRO A 382 8.84 -24.09 -13.64
CA PRO A 382 8.89 -24.50 -12.24
C PRO A 382 7.75 -25.47 -11.87
N GLU A 383 7.96 -26.26 -10.81
CA GLU A 383 6.89 -27.05 -10.19
C GLU A 383 5.80 -26.12 -9.64
N ASN A 384 4.52 -26.52 -9.78
CA ASN A 384 3.34 -25.78 -9.32
C ASN A 384 3.26 -24.32 -9.79
N GLY A 385 4.00 -23.98 -10.85
CA GLY A 385 4.10 -22.62 -11.33
C GLY A 385 2.95 -22.18 -12.21
N LYS A 386 3.07 -20.94 -12.69
CA LYS A 386 2.12 -20.30 -13.60
C LYS A 386 2.84 -19.62 -14.74
N VAL A 387 2.16 -19.54 -15.88
CA VAL A 387 2.61 -18.77 -17.05
C VAL A 387 1.50 -17.81 -17.45
N VAL A 388 1.88 -16.57 -17.78
CA VAL A 388 0.98 -15.59 -18.38
C VAL A 388 1.52 -15.13 -19.72
N TYR A 389 0.67 -15.10 -20.74
CA TYR A 389 0.95 -14.50 -22.04
C TYR A 389 0.19 -13.18 -22.18
N ILE A 390 0.89 -12.10 -22.53
CA ILE A 390 0.41 -10.72 -22.46
C ILE A 390 0.62 -10.08 -23.83
N GLY A 391 -0.45 -9.89 -24.60
CA GLY A 391 -0.37 -9.23 -25.91
C GLY A 391 -0.60 -7.73 -25.83
N GLU A 392 -0.23 -7.04 -26.90
CA GLU A 392 -0.54 -5.62 -27.10
C GLU A 392 -1.98 -5.45 -27.62
N ALA A 393 -2.48 -6.42 -28.39
CA ALA A 393 -3.80 -6.36 -29.01
C ALA A 393 -4.51 -7.73 -29.08
N PRO A 394 -5.85 -7.74 -29.18
CA PRO A 394 -6.61 -8.91 -29.61
C PRO A 394 -6.05 -9.54 -30.89
N GLY A 395 -6.01 -10.87 -30.93
CA GLY A 395 -5.46 -11.62 -32.06
C GLY A 395 -3.95 -11.85 -32.01
N ASP A 396 -3.22 -11.22 -31.09
CA ASP A 396 -1.81 -11.53 -30.86
C ASP A 396 -1.62 -13.01 -30.55
N CYS A 397 -0.74 -13.66 -31.31
CA CYS A 397 -0.62 -15.12 -31.37
C CYS A 397 0.78 -15.59 -30.97
N PHE A 398 0.85 -16.26 -29.83
CA PHE A 398 2.06 -16.86 -29.29
C PHE A 398 2.17 -18.31 -29.79
N THR A 399 3.32 -18.66 -30.36
CA THR A 399 3.65 -20.07 -30.63
C THR A 399 4.64 -20.56 -29.59
N ILE A 400 4.26 -21.59 -28.84
CA ILE A 400 4.99 -22.10 -27.68
C ILE A 400 5.50 -23.50 -28.00
N THR A 401 6.74 -23.78 -27.63
CA THR A 401 7.34 -25.12 -27.73
C THR A 401 7.94 -25.49 -26.39
N THR A 402 7.51 -26.63 -25.83
CA THR A 402 7.95 -27.13 -24.53
C THR A 402 8.57 -28.52 -24.67
N LYS A 403 9.83 -28.69 -24.23
CA LYS A 403 10.62 -29.93 -24.40
C LYS A 403 11.32 -30.39 -23.14
#